data_AF-A0A2D3TDA2-F1
#
_entry.id   AF-A0A2D3TDA2-F1
#
_cell.length_a   1.000
_cell.length_b   1.000
_cell.length_c   1.000
_cell.angle_alpha   90.00
_cell.angle_beta   90.00
_cell.angle_gamma   90.00
#
_symmetry.space_group_name_H-M   'P 1'
#
loop_
_entity.id
_entity.type
_entity.pdbx_description
1 polymer ?
#
loop_
_entity_poly.entity_id
_entity_poly.type
_entity_poly.pdbx_seq_one_letter_code
_entity_poly.pdbx_strand_id
1 'polypeptide(L)'
;MGFRREALAGISSVSRLQFTSCPAEQAEAWQAYAEGRDMKVTIKPASHPVGSTIEVLNLFYNTPARRKFLSTEKTEWQYID
;
A
#
# COMPACT_ATOMS: atom_id res chain seq x y z
N MET A 1 -16.41 -4.48 6.20
CA MET A 1 -15.53 -3.62 7.04
C MET A 1 -14.99 -2.51 6.16
N GLY A 2 -15.46 -1.27 6.37
CA GLY A 2 -15.09 -0.13 5.52
C GLY A 2 -13.82 0.54 6.01
N PHE A 3 -12.87 0.77 5.10
CA PHE A 3 -11.71 1.61 5.37
C PHE A 3 -12.17 3.07 5.47
N ARG A 4 -11.94 3.71 6.62
CA ARG A 4 -12.05 5.18 6.71
C ARG A 4 -11.07 5.75 5.68
N ARG A 5 -11.43 6.84 4.99
CA ARG A 5 -10.61 7.48 3.92
C ARG A 5 -9.16 7.83 4.34
N GLU A 6 -8.85 7.69 5.63
CA GLU A 6 -7.56 7.91 6.26
C GLU A 6 -6.65 6.67 6.26
N ALA A 7 -7.16 5.45 6.11
CA ALA A 7 -6.36 4.23 6.27
C ALA A 7 -5.29 4.10 5.18
N LEU A 8 -5.66 4.26 3.91
CA LEU A 8 -4.71 4.21 2.79
C LEU A 8 -3.72 5.37 2.81
N ALA A 9 -4.16 6.56 3.23
CA ALA A 9 -3.28 7.73 3.39
C ALA A 9 -2.28 7.52 4.53
N GLY A 10 -2.73 6.96 5.65
CA GLY A 10 -1.89 6.63 6.79
C GLY A 10 -0.84 5.57 6.45
N ILE A 11 -1.23 4.48 5.81
CA ILE A 11 -0.31 3.40 5.41
C ILE A 11 0.69 3.90 4.38
N SER A 12 0.23 4.63 3.35
CA SER A 12 1.14 5.15 2.32
C SER A 12 2.16 6.12 2.92
N SER A 13 1.81 6.91 3.95
CA SER A 13 2.75 7.86 4.58
C SER A 13 3.97 7.21 5.24
N VAL A 14 3.89 5.92 5.56
CA VAL A 14 4.94 5.16 6.26
C VAL A 14 5.49 3.99 5.46
N SER A 15 5.03 3.78 4.23
CA SER A 15 5.40 2.63 3.40
C SER A 15 5.55 3.04 1.93
N ARG A 16 6.04 2.12 1.10
CA ARG A 16 5.93 2.24 -0.35
C ARG A 16 4.68 1.51 -0.78
N LEU A 17 3.61 2.26 -1.03
CA LEU A 17 2.31 1.70 -1.39
C LEU A 17 2.15 1.67 -2.90
N GLN A 18 1.75 0.51 -3.43
CA GLN A 18 1.27 0.36 -4.81
C GLN A 18 -0.17 -0.13 -4.78
N PHE A 19 -1.01 0.49 -5.59
CA PHE A 19 -2.42 0.18 -5.73
C PHE A 19 -2.72 -0.03 -7.21
N THR A 20 -3.07 -1.25 -7.58
CA THR A 20 -3.42 -1.59 -8.97
C THR A 20 -4.88 -1.97 -9.00
N SER A 21 -5.65 -1.37 -9.92
CA SER A 21 -7.07 -1.64 -10.06
C SER A 21 -7.48 -1.73 -11.52
N CYS A 22 -8.39 -2.66 -11.81
CA CYS A 22 -9.00 -2.88 -13.10
C CYS A 22 -10.51 -3.03 -12.89
N PRO A 23 -11.31 -1.97 -13.10
CA PRO A 23 -12.75 -2.05 -13.09
C PRO A 23 -13.26 -2.96 -14.21
N ALA A 24 -14.36 -3.68 -13.99
CA ALA A 24 -14.93 -4.61 -14.97
C ALA A 24 -15.31 -3.96 -16.31
N GLU A 25 -15.57 -2.65 -16.29
CA GLU A 25 -15.99 -1.86 -17.45
C GLU A 25 -14.80 -1.21 -18.20
N GLN A 26 -13.58 -1.32 -17.68
CA GLN A 26 -12.38 -0.79 -18.32
C GLN A 26 -11.52 -1.91 -18.91
N ALA A 27 -11.05 -1.70 -20.14
CA ALA A 27 -10.14 -2.63 -20.81
C ALA A 27 -8.69 -2.54 -20.29
N GLU A 28 -8.33 -1.42 -19.66
CA GLU A 28 -6.99 -1.14 -19.18
C GLU A 28 -6.97 -1.01 -17.67
N ALA A 29 -5.98 -1.65 -17.03
CA ALA A 29 -5.74 -1.49 -15.62
C ALA A 29 -4.81 -0.31 -15.35
N TRP A 30 -4.96 0.28 -14.18
CA TRP A 30 -4.16 1.41 -13.74
C TRP A 30 -3.49 1.10 -12.42
N GLN A 31 -2.24 1.52 -12.31
CA GLN A 31 -1.46 1.42 -11.09
C GLN A 31 -1.13 2.81 -10.57
N ALA A 32 -1.52 3.09 -9.33
CA ALA A 32 -1.08 4.22 -8.54
C ALA A 32 0.04 3.78 -7.60
N TYR A 33 1.15 4.51 -7.55
CA TYR A 33 2.17 4.32 -6.52
C TYR A 33 2.48 5.63 -5.81
N ALA A 34 2.72 5.54 -4.50
CA ALA A 34 3.09 6.65 -3.66
C ALA A 34 4.37 6.32 -2.90
N GLU A 35 5.35 7.22 -2.97
CA GLU A 35 6.63 7.10 -2.26
C GLU A 35 7.16 8.47 -1.80
N GLY A 36 8.07 8.45 -0.84
CA GLY A 36 8.79 9.65 -0.38
C GLY A 36 8.05 10.42 0.71
N ARG A 37 8.63 11.55 1.13
CA ARG A 37 8.04 12.44 2.16
C ARG A 37 6.84 13.23 1.63
N ASP A 38 6.88 13.62 0.36
CA ASP A 38 5.85 14.44 -0.28
C ASP A 38 4.64 13.63 -0.76
N MET A 39 4.67 12.30 -0.63
CA MET A 39 3.54 11.43 -0.92
C MET A 39 2.92 11.64 -2.32
N LYS A 40 3.77 12.01 -3.29
CA LYS A 40 3.31 12.26 -4.65
C LYS A 40 2.83 10.96 -5.28
N VAL A 41 1.56 10.94 -5.64
CA VAL A 41 0.95 9.81 -6.34
C VAL A 41 1.32 9.89 -7.81
N THR A 42 1.92 8.84 -8.32
CA THR A 42 2.16 8.68 -9.76
C THR A 42 1.26 7.57 -10.28
N ILE A 43 0.58 7.85 -11.39
CA ILE A 43 -0.36 6.93 -12.03
C ILE A 43 0.27 6.46 -13.34
N LYS A 44 0.29 5.15 -13.57
CA LYS A 44 0.77 4.55 -14.81
C LYS A 44 -0.18 3.44 -15.27
N PRO A 45 -0.27 3.17 -16.59
CA PRO A 45 -0.97 1.99 -17.08
C PRO A 45 -0.29 0.72 -16.58
N ALA A 46 -1.09 -0.31 -16.30
CA ALA A 46 -0.64 -1.60 -15.81
C ALA A 46 -1.47 -2.73 -16.44
N SER A 47 -1.01 -3.97 -16.28
CA SER A 47 -1.79 -5.16 -16.62
C SER A 47 -2.29 -5.80 -15.33
N HIS A 48 -3.62 -5.93 -15.18
CA HIS A 48 -4.24 -6.52 -14.00
C HIS A 48 -5.61 -7.11 -14.36
N PRO A 49 -5.97 -8.31 -13.86
CA PRO A 49 -7.31 -8.87 -14.04
C PRO A 49 -8.35 -7.99 -13.34
N VAL A 50 -9.64 -8.17 -13.65
CA VAL A 50 -10.72 -7.43 -12.96
C VAL A 50 -10.59 -7.60 -11.44
N GLY A 51 -10.54 -6.49 -10.72
CA GLY A 51 -10.31 -6.47 -9.28
C GLY A 51 -9.32 -5.39 -8.85
N SER A 52 -8.83 -5.48 -7.62
CA SER A 52 -7.85 -4.56 -7.06
C SER A 52 -6.80 -5.31 -6.24
N THR A 53 -5.55 -4.93 -6.40
CA THR A 53 -4.41 -5.43 -5.62
C THR A 53 -3.75 -4.26 -4.90
N ILE A 54 -3.44 -4.46 -3.63
CA ILE A 54 -2.75 -3.49 -2.79
C ILE A 54 -1.45 -4.12 -2.32
N GLU A 55 -0.32 -3.52 -2.67
CA GLU A 55 1.00 -3.94 -2.23
C GLU A 55 1.58 -2.89 -1.28
N VAL A 56 1.97 -3.32 -0.08
CA VAL A 56 2.56 -2.47 0.95
C VAL A 56 3.98 -2.94 1.19
N LEU A 57 4.95 -2.20 0.66
CA LEU A 57 6.37 -2.56 0.72
C LEU A 57 7.10 -1.67 1.71
N ASN A 58 8.11 -2.23 2.40
CA ASN A 58 9.00 -1.49 3.30
C ASN A 58 8.25 -0.64 4.35
N LEU A 59 7.38 -1.27 5.14
CA LEU A 59 6.68 -0.60 6.24
C LEU A 59 7.66 0.08 7.22
N PHE A 60 7.30 1.29 7.63
CA PHE A 60 8.09 2.18 8.50
C PHE A 60 9.49 2.55 7.97
N TYR A 61 9.76 2.48 6.67
CA TYR A 61 11.09 2.80 6.12
C TYR A 61 11.54 4.24 6.37
N ASN A 62 10.60 5.18 6.43
CA ASN A 62 10.85 6.60 6.67
C ASN A 62 10.60 7.01 8.14
N THR A 63 10.21 6.07 9.01
CA THR A 63 9.96 6.29 10.45
C THR A 63 10.75 5.29 11.30
N PRO A 64 12.08 5.47 11.47
CA PRO A 64 12.95 4.49 12.12
C PRO A 64 12.58 4.22 13.59
N ALA A 65 12.04 5.22 14.30
CA ALA A 65 11.55 5.04 15.67
C ALA A 65 10.43 4.00 15.73
N ARG A 66 9.45 4.04 14.81
CA ARG A 66 8.36 3.05 14.73
C ARG A 66 8.86 1.67 14.31
N ARG A 67 9.82 1.61 13.37
CA ARG A 67 10.43 0.34 12.94
C ARG A 67 11.07 -0.42 14.10
N LYS A 68 11.63 0.26 15.10
CA LYS A 68 12.21 -0.38 16.30
C LYS A 68 11.18 -1.05 17.22
N PHE A 69 9.90 -0.72 17.08
CA PHE A 69 8.81 -1.35 17.84
C PHE A 69 8.25 -2.60 17.15
N LEU A 70 8.67 -2.89 15.90
CA LEU A 70 8.29 -4.16 15.26
C LEU A 70 8.93 -5.31 16.03
N SER A 71 8.10 -6.29 16.38
CA SER A 71 8.58 -7.53 16.99
C SER A 71 9.26 -8.41 15.93
N THR A 72 9.68 -9.62 16.32
CA THR A 72 10.21 -10.58 15.35
C THR A 72 9.17 -10.90 14.29
N GLU A 73 9.62 -11.22 13.07
CA GLU A 73 8.73 -11.58 11.94
C GLU A 73 7.68 -12.64 12.32
N LYS A 74 8.10 -13.66 13.09
CA LYS A 74 7.20 -14.71 13.59
C LYS A 74 6.08 -14.16 14.48
N THR A 75 6.38 -13.20 15.35
CA THR A 75 5.41 -12.56 16.24
C THR A 75 4.44 -11.69 15.45
N GLU A 76 4.94 -10.93 14.48
CA GLU A 76 4.09 -10.08 13.63
C GLU A 76 3.13 -10.92 12.77
N TRP A 77 3.58 -12.06 12.24
CA TRP A 77 2.70 -13.00 11.51
C TRP A 77 1.55 -13.55 12.35
N GLN A 78 1.78 -13.81 13.65
CA GLN A 78 0.73 -14.27 14.56
C GLN A 78 -0.38 -13.22 14.81
N TYR A 79 -0.12 -11.94 14.54
CA TYR A 79 -1.13 -10.89 14.66
C TYR A 79 -1.92 -10.66 13.36
N ILE A 80 -1.47 -11.24 12.24
CA ILE A 80 -2.09 -11.05 10.91
C ILE A 80 -3.06 -12.19 10.58
N ASP A 81 -2.81 -13.40 11.08
CA ASP A 81 -3.69 -14.58 10.97
C ASP A 81 -4.93 -14.45 11.87
#